data_AF-A0A2H6LF66-F1
#
_entry.id   AF-A0A2H6LF66-F1
#
_cell.length_a   1.000
_cell.length_b   1.000
_cell.length_c   1.000
_cell.angle_alpha   90.00
_cell.angle_beta   90.00
_cell.angle_gamma   90.00
#
_symmetry.space_group_name_H-M   'P 1'
#
loop_
_entity.id
_entity.type
_entity.pdbx_description
1 polymer ?
#
loop_
_entity_poly.entity_id
_entity_poly.type
_entity_poly.pdbx_seq_one_letter_code
_entity_poly.pdbx_strand_id
1 'polypeptide(L)'
;MDILRCKTPSMVRKEIYVYLLGYNLLRSLMWDAGTTYGMPPNRLSLQGIRHHLLNFIPKLEAAKSQKRNRLYRTLLKIIVHKQVPDRPAGTEPRVTKRRPKAYPRLTKPRQELRKQLQSA
;
A
#
# COMPACT_ATOMS: atom_id res chain seq x y z
N MET A 1 7.08 -6.87 -2.42
CA MET A 1 7.65 -8.19 -2.75
C MET A 1 9.14 -8.10 -2.50
N ASP A 2 9.71 -9.02 -1.73
CA ASP A 2 11.16 -9.04 -1.45
C ASP A 2 11.79 -10.38 -1.90
N ILE A 3 11.08 -11.50 -1.71
CA ILE A 3 11.54 -12.85 -2.09
C ILE A 3 10.38 -13.60 -2.76
N LEU A 4 10.63 -14.14 -3.96
CA LEU A 4 9.69 -14.99 -4.69
C LEU A 4 9.87 -16.45 -4.26
N ARG A 5 8.78 -17.21 -4.16
CA ARG A 5 8.80 -18.59 -3.63
C ARG A 5 8.95 -19.65 -4.73
N CYS A 6 8.52 -19.33 -5.94
CA CYS A 6 8.57 -20.27 -7.05
C CYS A 6 10.01 -20.51 -7.53
N LYS A 7 10.31 -21.76 -7.92
CA LYS A 7 11.65 -22.18 -8.34
C LYS A 7 11.86 -22.22 -9.86
N THR A 8 10.79 -22.35 -10.64
CA THR A 8 10.89 -22.42 -12.10
C THR A 8 10.53 -21.08 -12.74
N PRO A 9 11.17 -20.68 -13.87
CA PRO A 9 10.90 -19.40 -14.51
C PRO A 9 9.42 -19.20 -14.89
N SER A 10 8.75 -20.26 -15.32
CA SER A 10 7.31 -20.23 -15.64
C SER A 10 6.45 -19.91 -14.41
N MET A 11 6.73 -20.55 -13.27
CA MET A 11 5.98 -20.31 -12.03
C MET A 11 6.29 -18.95 -11.41
N VAL A 12 7.55 -18.49 -11.51
CA VAL A 12 7.95 -17.14 -11.10
C VAL A 12 7.15 -16.05 -11.82
N ARG A 13 6.96 -16.18 -13.14
CA ARG A 13 6.12 -15.24 -13.91
C ARG A 13 4.68 -15.23 -13.39
N LYS A 14 4.08 -16.41 -13.15
CA LYS A 14 2.73 -16.53 -12.59
C LYS A 14 2.63 -15.88 -11.21
N GLU A 15 3.62 -16.10 -10.35
CA GLU A 15 3.69 -15.49 -9.03
C GLU A 15 3.68 -13.95 -9.14
N ILE A 16 4.51 -13.37 -10.01
CA ILE A 16 4.53 -11.92 -10.28
C ILE A 16 3.15 -11.43 -10.74
N TYR A 17 2.50 -12.13 -11.67
CA TYR A 17 1.17 -11.77 -12.16
C TYR A 17 0.11 -11.79 -11.06
N VAL A 18 0.13 -12.78 -10.16
CA VAL A 18 -0.81 -12.85 -9.03
C VAL A 18 -0.62 -11.66 -8.09
N TYR A 19 0.62 -11.28 -7.81
CA TYR A 19 0.87 -10.08 -7.01
C TYR A 19 0.41 -8.80 -7.72
N LEU A 20 0.62 -8.69 -9.03
CA LEU A 20 0.13 -7.55 -9.81
C LEU A 20 -1.40 -7.50 -9.80
N LEU A 21 -2.07 -8.64 -9.91
CA LEU A 21 -3.52 -8.76 -9.81
C LEU A 21 -4.03 -8.26 -8.45
N GLY A 22 -3.42 -8.73 -7.35
CA GLY A 22 -3.77 -8.27 -6.00
C GLY A 22 -3.52 -6.77 -5.79
N TYR A 23 -2.41 -6.25 -6.32
CA TYR A 23 -2.12 -4.82 -6.29
C TYR A 23 -3.16 -4.01 -7.07
N ASN A 24 -3.49 -4.43 -8.29
CA ASN A 24 -4.48 -3.75 -9.13
C ASN A 24 -5.88 -3.79 -8.49
N LEU A 25 -6.27 -4.92 -7.90
CA LEU A 25 -7.52 -5.03 -7.15
C LEU A 25 -7.59 -3.98 -6.02
N LEU A 26 -6.54 -3.89 -5.20
CA LEU A 26 -6.49 -2.91 -4.12
C LEU A 26 -6.48 -1.47 -4.65
N ARG A 27 -5.79 -1.19 -5.76
CA ARG A 27 -5.75 0.12 -6.40
C ARG A 27 -7.09 0.54 -7.01
N SER A 28 -7.81 -0.39 -7.63
CA SER A 28 -9.17 -0.13 -8.13
C SER A 28 -10.13 0.14 -6.98
N LEU A 29 -10.03 -0.61 -5.88
CA LEU A 29 -10.83 -0.39 -4.68
C LEU A 29 -10.53 0.97 -4.02
N MET A 30 -9.25 1.36 -3.98
CA MET A 30 -8.82 2.71 -3.56
C MET A 30 -9.43 3.80 -4.43
N TRP A 31 -9.39 3.61 -5.75
CA TRP A 31 -9.93 4.54 -6.72
C TRP A 31 -11.43 4.72 -6.55
N ASP A 32 -12.16 3.61 -6.45
CA ASP A 32 -13.61 3.63 -6.27
C ASP A 32 -14.03 4.31 -4.95
N ALA A 33 -13.34 3.99 -3.85
CA ALA A 33 -13.57 4.64 -2.56
C ALA A 33 -13.27 6.15 -2.61
N GLY A 34 -12.12 6.51 -3.21
CA GLY A 34 -11.69 7.91 -3.32
C GLY A 34 -12.63 8.75 -4.18
N THR A 35 -13.01 8.24 -5.35
CA THR A 35 -13.92 8.94 -6.27
C THR A 35 -15.34 9.04 -5.71
N THR A 36 -15.84 8.00 -5.03
CA THR A 36 -17.19 8.00 -4.44
C THR A 36 -17.35 9.02 -3.32
N TYR A 37 -16.31 9.26 -2.51
CA TYR A 37 -16.38 10.10 -1.31
C TYR A 37 -15.47 11.34 -1.36
N GLY A 38 -14.94 11.70 -2.54
CA GLY A 38 -14.15 12.91 -2.74
C GLY A 38 -12.77 12.91 -2.06
N MET A 39 -12.19 11.73 -1.78
CA MET A 39 -10.85 11.63 -1.21
C MET A 39 -9.81 11.32 -2.30
N PRO A 40 -8.68 12.05 -2.36
CA PRO A 40 -7.63 11.75 -3.33
C PRO A 40 -7.07 10.32 -3.12
N PRO A 41 -7.15 9.40 -4.12
CA PRO A 41 -6.81 7.99 -3.93
C PRO A 41 -5.35 7.74 -3.51
N ASN A 42 -4.43 8.64 -3.87
CA ASN A 42 -3.02 8.57 -3.50
C ASN A 42 -2.78 8.82 -1.99
N ARG A 43 -3.75 9.41 -1.28
CA ARG A 43 -3.69 9.64 0.17
C ARG A 43 -4.19 8.45 0.97
N LEU A 44 -4.76 7.43 0.34
CA LEU A 44 -5.28 6.24 1.02
C LEU A 44 -4.17 5.22 1.31
N SER A 45 -4.23 4.58 2.48
CA SER A 45 -3.26 3.56 2.89
C SER A 45 -3.56 2.22 2.24
N LEU A 46 -2.70 1.79 1.30
CA LEU A 46 -2.79 0.49 0.65
C LEU A 46 -2.84 -0.67 1.66
N GLN A 47 -2.02 -0.59 2.72
CA GLN A 47 -1.97 -1.62 3.77
C GLN A 47 -3.24 -1.64 4.62
N GLY A 48 -3.78 -0.46 4.96
CA GLY A 48 -5.06 -0.35 5.67
C GLY A 48 -6.19 -0.98 4.87
N ILE A 49 -6.22 -0.72 3.57
CA ILE A 49 -7.25 -1.23 2.66
C ILE A 49 -7.17 -2.73 2.49
N ARG A 50 -5.95 -3.27 2.31
CA ARG A 50 -5.73 -4.72 2.30
C ARG A 50 -6.30 -5.39 3.56
N HIS A 51 -6.03 -4.83 4.74
CA HIS A 51 -6.53 -5.38 5.99
C HIS A 51 -8.08 -5.38 6.03
N HIS A 52 -8.72 -4.27 5.68
CA HIS A 52 -10.18 -4.20 5.65
C HIS A 52 -10.80 -5.12 4.60
N LEU A 53 -10.22 -5.19 3.39
CA LEU A 53 -10.68 -6.09 2.34
C LEU A 53 -10.66 -7.54 2.82
N LEU A 54 -9.54 -8.01 3.40
CA LEU A 54 -9.42 -9.38 3.93
C LEU A 54 -10.49 -9.68 4.99
N ASN A 55 -10.79 -8.72 5.86
CA ASN A 55 -11.85 -8.87 6.88
C ASN A 55 -13.27 -8.88 6.28
N PHE A 56 -13.45 -8.29 5.10
CA PHE A 56 -14.74 -8.19 4.42
C PHE A 56 -15.01 -9.34 3.45
N ILE A 57 -13.98 -10.00 2.90
CA ILE A 57 -14.11 -11.18 2.01
C ILE A 57 -15.11 -12.21 2.56
N PRO A 58 -14.96 -12.76 3.78
CA PRO A 58 -15.88 -13.80 4.26
C PRO A 58 -17.32 -13.28 4.40
N LYS A 59 -17.49 -11.98 4.69
CA LYS A 59 -18.81 -11.35 4.79
C LYS A 59 -19.46 -11.15 3.42
N LEU A 60 -18.67 -10.82 2.42
CA LEU A 60 -19.11 -10.66 1.03
C LEU A 60 -19.46 -12.02 0.40
N GLU A 61 -18.69 -13.06 0.70
CA GLU A 61 -18.94 -14.44 0.27
C GLU A 61 -20.25 -14.99 0.83
N ALA A 62 -20.53 -14.76 2.12
CA ALA A 62 -21.75 -15.23 2.76
C ALA A 62 -23.01 -14.41 2.43
N ALA A 63 -22.89 -13.27 1.73
CA ALA A 63 -23.99 -12.33 1.52
C ALA A 63 -24.74 -12.56 0.19
N LYS A 64 -26.08 -12.51 0.24
CA LYS A 64 -26.94 -12.41 -0.94
C LYS A 64 -26.75 -11.06 -1.66
N SER A 65 -27.13 -10.98 -2.94
CA SER A 65 -26.87 -9.84 -3.84
C SER A 65 -27.15 -8.45 -3.23
N GLN A 66 -28.34 -8.22 -2.67
CA GLN A 66 -28.71 -6.93 -2.06
C GLN A 66 -27.84 -6.58 -0.84
N LYS A 67 -27.55 -7.57 0.03
CA LYS A 67 -26.72 -7.39 1.22
C LYS A 67 -25.25 -7.16 0.84
N ARG A 68 -24.79 -7.80 -0.24
CA ARG A 68 -23.43 -7.64 -0.78
C ARG A 68 -23.16 -6.20 -1.22
N ASN A 69 -24.11 -5.56 -1.91
CA ASN A 69 -23.99 -4.13 -2.29
C ASN A 69 -23.91 -3.21 -1.07
N ARG A 70 -24.70 -3.47 -0.02
CA ARG A 70 -24.59 -2.72 1.25
C ARG A 70 -23.22 -2.91 1.90
N LEU A 71 -22.73 -4.14 2.00
CA LEU A 71 -21.40 -4.43 2.55
C LEU A 71 -20.28 -3.76 1.76
N TYR A 72 -20.38 -3.75 0.42
CA TYR A 72 -19.42 -3.09 -0.44
C TYR A 72 -19.39 -1.57 -0.20
N ARG A 73 -20.56 -0.91 -0.14
CA ARG A 73 -20.63 0.52 0.20
C ARG A 73 -20.06 0.82 1.60
N THR A 74 -20.32 -0.04 2.57
CA THR A 74 -19.73 0.06 3.92
C THR A 74 -18.22 -0.07 3.88
N LEU A 75 -17.67 -1.00 3.09
CA LEU A 75 -16.24 -1.15 2.89
C LEU A 75 -15.62 0.13 2.31
N LEU A 76 -16.20 0.69 1.23
CA LEU A 76 -15.72 1.94 0.65
C LEU A 76 -15.71 3.08 1.67
N LYS A 77 -16.77 3.21 2.47
CA LYS A 77 -16.86 4.23 3.53
C LYS A 77 -15.76 4.09 4.57
N ILE A 78 -15.45 2.86 5.01
CA ILE A 78 -14.36 2.60 5.96
C ILE A 78 -13.00 2.92 5.35
N ILE A 79 -12.79 2.59 4.07
CA ILE A 79 -11.53 2.79 3.36
C ILE A 79 -11.14 4.27 3.32
N VAL A 80 -12.11 5.16 3.05
CA VAL A 80 -11.87 6.61 2.97
C VAL A 80 -11.32 7.16 4.29
N HIS A 81 -11.68 6.56 5.42
CA HIS A 81 -11.11 6.95 6.72
C HIS A 81 -9.70 6.37 6.99
N LYS A 82 -9.07 5.69 6.02
CA LYS A 82 -7.70 5.14 6.12
C LYS A 82 -6.69 5.99 5.36
N GLN A 83 -6.75 7.29 5.57
CA GLN A 83 -5.80 8.25 5.03
C GLN A 83 -4.41 8.06 5.67
N VAL A 84 -3.37 8.19 4.86
CA VAL A 84 -1.99 8.30 5.33
C VAL A 84 -1.81 9.70 5.95
N PRO A 85 -1.33 9.79 7.21
CA PRO A 85 -1.07 11.07 7.86
C PRO A 85 -0.13 11.94 7.03
N ASP A 86 -0.42 13.24 6.96
CA ASP A 86 0.54 14.18 6.40
C ASP A 86 1.79 14.25 7.27
N ARG A 87 2.95 14.08 6.64
CA ARG A 87 4.25 14.22 7.29
C ARG A 87 5.10 15.22 6.50
N PRO A 88 4.83 16.52 6.63
CA PRO A 88 5.52 17.56 5.84
C PRO A 88 7.03 17.60 6.13
N ALA A 89 7.47 17.27 7.35
CA ALA A 89 8.89 17.25 7.75
C ALA A 89 9.60 15.92 7.44
N GLY A 90 9.37 15.36 6.24
CA GLY A 90 9.76 14.01 5.85
C GLY A 90 11.14 13.86 5.22
N THR A 91 12.06 14.81 5.36
CA THR A 91 13.37 14.76 4.71
C THR A 91 14.34 13.88 5.51
N GLU A 92 14.19 12.55 5.41
CA GLU A 92 15.15 11.60 5.98
C GLU A 92 16.13 11.13 4.91
N PRO A 93 17.45 11.14 5.15
CA PRO A 93 18.42 10.64 4.19
C PRO A 93 18.20 9.16 3.88
N ARG A 94 18.15 8.83 2.59
CA ARG A 94 17.91 7.48 2.09
C ARG A 94 19.17 6.61 2.20
N VAL A 95 19.58 6.33 3.44
CA VAL A 95 20.83 5.62 3.77
C VAL A 95 20.62 4.59 4.89
N THR A 96 21.41 3.53 4.92
CA THR A 96 21.28 2.43 5.90
C THR A 96 22.52 2.31 6.78
N LYS A 97 22.33 1.95 8.07
CA LYS A 97 23.46 1.67 8.99
C LYS A 97 24.13 0.30 8.77
N ARG A 98 23.41 -0.69 8.22
CA ARG A 98 23.88 -2.09 8.08
C ARG A 98 23.75 -2.58 6.61
N ARG A 99 24.58 -3.54 6.19
CA ARG A 99 24.63 -4.13 4.81
C ARG A 99 23.82 -5.45 4.67
N PRO A 100 23.45 -5.87 3.43
CA PRO A 100 23.36 -5.12 2.19
C PRO A 100 21.91 -5.09 1.68
N LYS A 101 21.28 -3.92 1.76
CA LYS A 101 20.27 -3.52 0.78
C LYS A 101 20.93 -2.57 -0.21
N ALA A 102 20.39 -2.41 -1.42
CA ALA A 102 20.90 -1.50 -2.44
C ALA A 102 20.68 -0.01 -2.07
N TYR A 103 21.22 0.40 -0.93
CA TYR A 103 21.15 1.75 -0.38
C TYR A 103 22.54 2.19 0.12
N PRO A 104 22.90 3.48 -0.04
CA PRO A 104 24.16 3.99 0.49
C PRO A 104 24.26 3.83 2.01
N ARG A 105 25.49 3.70 2.53
CA ARG A 105 25.71 3.60 3.99
C ARG A 105 25.53 4.96 4.66
N LEU A 106 25.03 4.94 5.89
CA LEU A 106 25.03 6.10 6.77
C LEU A 106 26.47 6.37 7.23
N THR A 107 27.17 7.29 6.55
CA THR A 107 28.56 7.67 6.83
C THR A 107 28.70 8.87 7.77
N LYS A 108 27.66 9.72 7.84
CA LYS A 108 27.61 10.93 8.69
C LYS A 108 26.43 10.88 9.66
N PRO A 109 26.44 11.68 10.75
CA PRO A 109 25.26 11.87 11.59
C PRO A 109 24.04 12.29 10.76
N ARG A 110 22.86 11.76 11.11
CA ARG A 110 21.62 12.04 10.37
C ARG A 110 21.30 13.53 10.27
N GLN A 111 21.58 14.29 11.34
CA GLN A 111 21.30 15.72 11.37
C GLN A 111 22.06 16.49 10.28
N GLU A 112 23.31 16.12 9.99
CA GLU A 112 24.11 16.74 8.92
C GLU A 112 23.54 16.43 7.54
N LEU A 113 23.23 15.16 7.28
CA LEU A 113 22.65 14.75 5.99
C LEU A 113 21.27 15.38 5.75
N ARG A 114 20.47 15.59 6.81
CA ARG A 114 19.20 16.31 6.71
C ARG A 114 19.40 17.77 6.27
N LYS A 115 20.40 18.47 6.83
CA LYS A 115 20.75 19.83 6.41
C LYS A 115 21.17 19.88 4.94
N GLN A 116 21.98 18.92 4.50
CA GLN A 116 22.41 18.83 3.09
C GLN A 116 21.25 18.62 2.11
N LEU A 117 20.22 17.86 2.49
CA LEU A 117 19.03 17.64 1.69
C LEU A 117 18.06 18.83 1.67
N GLN A 118 18.18 19.76 2.63
CA GLN A 118 17.39 20.99 2.68
C GLN A 118 18.06 22.13 1.90
N SER A 119 19.37 22.04 1.67
CA SER A 119 20.16 23.03 0.93
C SER A 119 20.34 22.71 -0.56
N ALA A 120 19.84 21.57 -1.03
CA ALA A 120 19.89 21.12 -2.42
C ALA A 120 18.53 21.29 -3.10
#